data_AF-A0A953QWL0-F1
#
_entry.id   AF-A0A953QWL0-F1
#
_cell.length_a   1.000
_cell.length_b   1.000
_cell.length_c   1.000
_cell.angle_alpha   90.00
_cell.angle_beta   90.00
_cell.angle_gamma   90.00
#
_symmetry.space_group_name_H-M   'P 1'
#
loop_
_entity.id
_entity.type
_entity.pdbx_description
1 polymer ?
#
loop_
_entity_poly.entity_id
_entity_poly.type
_entity_poly.pdbx_seq_one_letter_code
_entity_poly.pdbx_strand_id
1 'polypeptide(L)'
;MRLTLAVLSLGAMVVPLLSGAVDVALTPSTRQYCHVVRFPQGWKVQPFIRNNDALGSVTPLEYLYDSAYEFRVPGMLETTFLVRGLVLPYKKYTTNMYKVDLSDPRGIARPATEQEWQDGTKISDSRPSDWKTFANVHLTKDQSLPLHGFQFRKSGDYWEGDYARLSPDRQWIVLLSSSGQVAQRGDFFILSGRDNGKLYFDVYNVGTGTKLLTIVGTYRDIAPDNAINQSLWVTERYFIVPLGEQRERCLVCEFNRSGRQGGSKP
;
A
#
# COMPACT_ATOMS: atom_id res chain seq x y z
N MET A 1 66.72 8.30 0.37
CA MET A 1 65.52 8.12 1.22
C MET A 1 64.32 7.85 0.32
N ARG A 2 63.74 6.64 0.37
CA ARG A 2 62.52 6.28 -0.38
C ARG A 2 61.31 6.57 0.51
N LEU A 3 60.51 7.57 0.17
CA LEU A 3 59.21 7.79 0.80
C LEU A 3 58.24 6.73 0.29
N THR A 4 57.71 5.92 1.20
CA THR A 4 56.69 4.91 0.90
C THR A 4 55.34 5.57 1.17
N LEU A 5 54.57 5.88 0.13
CA LEU A 5 53.23 6.46 0.25
C LEU A 5 52.27 5.36 0.73
N ALA A 6 51.84 5.44 1.99
CA ALA A 6 50.79 4.59 2.52
C ALA A 6 49.44 5.10 1.99
N VAL A 7 48.86 4.40 1.02
CA VAL A 7 47.51 4.66 0.53
C VAL A 7 46.53 4.13 1.58
N LEU A 8 46.07 5.02 2.47
CA LEU A 8 44.91 4.79 3.33
C LEU A 8 43.68 4.70 2.43
N SER A 9 43.29 3.48 2.08
CA SER A 9 41.98 3.20 1.50
C SER A 9 40.93 3.48 2.58
N LEU A 10 40.28 4.64 2.51
CA LEU A 10 39.01 4.85 3.21
C LEU A 10 38.02 3.83 2.62
N GLY A 11 37.85 2.71 3.32
CA GLY A 11 36.77 1.79 3.04
C GLY A 11 35.46 2.53 3.22
N ALA A 12 34.75 2.81 2.12
CA ALA A 12 33.41 3.34 2.19
C ALA A 12 32.56 2.36 3.00
N MET A 13 32.14 2.75 4.20
CA MET A 13 31.15 2.00 4.95
C MET A 13 29.85 2.08 4.15
N VAL A 14 29.51 0.97 3.49
CA VAL A 14 28.18 0.78 2.92
C VAL A 14 27.24 0.62 4.10
N VAL A 15 26.63 1.73 4.52
CA VAL A 15 25.51 1.68 5.45
C VAL A 15 24.34 1.09 4.65
N PRO A 16 23.84 -0.12 4.99
CA PRO A 16 22.65 -0.63 4.33
C PRO A 16 21.51 0.37 4.59
N LEU A 17 21.03 0.99 3.51
CA LEU A 17 19.86 1.85 3.57
C LEU A 17 18.69 0.98 4.05
N LEU A 18 18.12 1.36 5.20
CA LEU A 18 16.98 0.66 5.78
C LEU A 18 15.74 1.02 4.98
N SER A 19 15.25 0.08 4.17
CA SER A 19 13.98 0.19 3.44
C SER A 19 12.84 -0.38 4.26
N GLY A 20 11.84 0.46 4.54
CA GLY A 20 10.62 0.04 5.22
C GLY A 20 9.80 -0.94 4.38
N ALA A 21 9.28 -2.00 4.99
CA ALA A 21 8.61 -3.10 4.31
C ALA A 21 7.22 -3.41 4.91
N VAL A 22 6.29 -3.84 4.05
CA VAL A 22 5.01 -4.45 4.45
C VAL A 22 4.89 -5.83 3.81
N ASP A 23 4.60 -6.84 4.62
CA ASP A 23 4.35 -8.21 4.16
C ASP A 23 3.02 -8.72 4.69
N VAL A 24 2.39 -9.66 3.98
CA VAL A 24 1.12 -10.27 4.38
C VAL A 24 1.22 -11.78 4.32
N ALA A 25 0.71 -12.45 5.35
CA ALA A 25 0.56 -13.89 5.39
C ALA A 25 -0.86 -14.28 4.97
N LEU A 26 -1.00 -14.98 3.82
CA LEU A 26 -2.30 -15.44 3.33
C LEU A 26 -2.65 -16.82 3.89
N THR A 27 -3.57 -16.84 4.87
CA THR A 27 -4.21 -18.05 5.39
C THR A 27 -5.15 -18.67 4.34
N PRO A 28 -5.56 -19.94 4.49
CA PRO A 28 -6.52 -20.57 3.57
C PRO A 28 -7.83 -19.78 3.40
N SER A 29 -8.34 -19.18 4.48
CA SER A 29 -9.55 -18.35 4.42
C SER A 29 -9.32 -17.06 3.65
N THR A 30 -8.20 -16.35 3.90
CA THR A 30 -7.88 -15.11 3.17
C THR A 30 -7.62 -15.37 1.69
N ARG A 31 -7.03 -16.52 1.32
CA ARG A 31 -6.79 -16.89 -0.10
C ARG A 31 -8.07 -17.07 -0.93
N GLN A 32 -9.23 -17.22 -0.30
CA GLN A 32 -10.51 -17.26 -1.02
C GLN A 32 -10.87 -15.90 -1.63
N TYR A 33 -10.38 -14.82 -1.03
CA TYR A 33 -10.68 -13.43 -1.40
C TYR A 33 -9.47 -12.71 -1.98
N CYS A 34 -8.27 -13.06 -1.53
CA CYS A 34 -7.07 -12.29 -1.84
C CYS A 34 -5.95 -13.13 -2.45
N HIS A 35 -5.15 -12.50 -3.30
CA HIS A 35 -3.93 -13.03 -3.88
C HIS A 35 -2.88 -11.92 -4.01
N VAL A 36 -1.63 -12.29 -4.31
CA VAL A 36 -0.54 -11.32 -4.46
C VAL A 36 -0.20 -11.16 -5.93
N VAL A 37 -0.23 -9.93 -6.41
CA VAL A 37 0.33 -9.55 -7.71
C VAL A 37 1.80 -9.17 -7.53
N ARG A 38 2.66 -9.60 -8.47
CA ARG A 38 4.10 -9.28 -8.48
C ARG A 38 4.46 -8.45 -9.70
N PHE A 39 5.26 -7.41 -9.48
CA PHE A 39 5.84 -6.57 -10.54
C PHE A 39 7.29 -7.02 -10.79
N PRO A 40 7.55 -7.80 -11.85
CA PRO A 40 8.78 -8.59 -11.97
C PRO A 40 10.08 -7.77 -12.00
N GLN A 41 10.02 -6.51 -12.43
CA GLN A 41 11.19 -5.61 -12.47
C GLN A 41 11.16 -4.56 -11.36
N GLY A 42 10.26 -4.68 -10.38
CA GLY A 42 10.01 -3.64 -9.40
C GLY A 42 9.58 -2.32 -10.05
N TRP A 43 10.01 -1.20 -9.48
CA TRP A 43 9.75 0.14 -10.00
C TRP A 43 11.05 0.84 -10.37
N LYS A 44 11.13 1.32 -11.61
CA LYS A 44 12.27 2.07 -12.11
C LYS A 44 11.91 3.55 -12.05
N VAL A 45 12.69 4.32 -11.30
CA VAL A 45 12.50 5.77 -11.20
C VAL A 45 13.65 6.48 -11.93
N GLN A 46 13.33 7.47 -12.76
CA GLN A 46 14.36 8.32 -13.35
C GLN A 46 14.88 9.27 -12.27
N PRO A 47 16.21 9.39 -12.10
CA PRO A 47 16.79 10.46 -11.30
C PRO A 47 16.27 11.81 -11.81
N PHE A 48 16.01 12.74 -10.89
CA PHE A 48 15.63 14.10 -11.25
C PHE A 48 16.61 15.07 -10.60
N ILE A 49 16.90 16.14 -11.34
CA ILE A 49 17.69 17.25 -10.83
C ILE A 49 16.72 18.17 -10.09
N ARG A 50 16.97 18.40 -8.81
CA ARG A 50 16.21 19.39 -8.04
C ARG A 50 16.75 20.77 -8.43
N ASN A 51 16.03 21.48 -9.30
CA ASN A 51 16.44 22.80 -9.83
C ASN A 51 16.67 23.88 -8.76
N ASN A 52 16.26 23.63 -7.50
CA ASN A 52 16.38 24.60 -6.40
C ASN A 52 17.62 24.38 -5.51
N ASP A 53 18.37 23.30 -5.69
CA ASP A 53 19.63 23.15 -4.97
C ASP A 53 20.73 23.82 -5.80
N ALA A 54 21.32 24.89 -5.28
CA ALA A 54 22.37 25.68 -5.94
C ALA A 54 23.60 24.85 -6.38
N LEU A 55 23.72 23.60 -5.91
CA LEU A 55 24.78 22.65 -6.21
C LEU A 55 24.41 21.64 -7.31
N GLY A 56 23.20 21.69 -7.87
CA GLY A 56 22.77 20.74 -8.90
C GLY A 56 22.75 19.28 -8.43
N SER A 57 22.52 19.05 -7.12
CA SER A 57 22.50 17.72 -6.55
C SER A 57 21.46 16.83 -7.23
N VAL A 58 21.93 15.70 -7.77
CA VAL A 58 21.06 14.61 -8.22
C VAL A 58 20.64 13.85 -6.96
N THR A 59 19.43 14.07 -6.49
CA THR A 59 18.86 13.23 -5.45
C THR A 59 18.34 11.95 -6.12
N PRO A 60 18.85 10.76 -5.76
CA PRO A 60 18.23 9.52 -6.22
C PRO A 60 16.77 9.52 -5.74
N LEU A 61 15.83 9.46 -6.69
CA LEU A 61 14.44 9.21 -6.34
C LEU A 61 14.33 7.73 -6.01
N GLU A 62 14.02 7.46 -4.76
CA GLU A 62 13.62 6.13 -4.34
C GLU A 62 12.09 6.06 -4.32
N TYR A 63 11.56 4.91 -4.69
CA TYR A 63 10.12 4.64 -4.60
C TYR A 63 9.76 4.33 -3.14
N LEU A 64 9.67 5.40 -2.33
CA LEU A 64 9.59 5.35 -0.87
C LEU A 64 8.15 5.30 -0.33
N TYR A 65 8.03 5.44 1.00
CA TYR A 65 6.82 5.37 1.81
C TYR A 65 5.70 6.36 1.44
N ASP A 66 5.98 7.41 0.66
CA ASP A 66 4.94 8.30 0.14
C ASP A 66 4.47 7.95 -1.29
N SER A 67 5.20 7.09 -1.98
CA SER A 67 4.86 6.69 -3.35
C SER A 67 3.52 5.96 -3.37
N ALA A 68 2.87 5.82 -4.52
CA ALA A 68 1.57 5.15 -4.60
C ALA A 68 1.29 4.63 -6.02
N TYR A 69 0.41 3.66 -6.20
CA TYR A 69 0.10 3.14 -7.53
C TYR A 69 -1.01 3.94 -8.18
N GLU A 70 -0.86 4.44 -9.40
CA GLU A 70 -2.00 4.88 -10.21
C GLU A 70 -2.52 3.72 -11.05
N PHE A 71 -3.86 3.55 -11.07
CA PHE A 71 -4.53 2.57 -11.90
C PHE A 71 -5.29 3.23 -13.06
N ARG A 72 -5.29 2.57 -14.22
CA ARG A 72 -6.10 2.95 -15.39
C ARG A 72 -6.79 1.74 -15.99
N VAL A 73 -7.92 1.94 -16.66
CA VAL A 73 -8.58 0.91 -17.46
C VAL A 73 -8.21 1.08 -18.95
N PRO A 74 -7.72 0.04 -19.65
CA PRO A 74 -7.39 0.10 -21.07
C PRO A 74 -8.63 0.00 -22.00
N GLY A 75 -9.83 0.31 -21.49
CA GLY A 75 -11.12 0.14 -22.18
C GLY A 75 -12.24 -0.28 -21.23
N MET A 76 -13.25 -1.02 -21.72
CA MET A 76 -14.39 -1.51 -20.93
C MET A 76 -14.14 -2.83 -20.17
N LEU A 77 -12.93 -3.40 -20.24
CA LEU A 77 -12.64 -4.68 -19.57
C LEU A 77 -12.47 -4.46 -18.06
N GLU A 78 -13.37 -5.04 -17.27
CA GLU A 78 -13.50 -4.75 -15.83
C GLU A 78 -12.38 -5.31 -14.94
N THR A 79 -11.64 -6.33 -15.39
CA THR A 79 -10.64 -7.02 -14.54
C THR A 79 -9.19 -6.69 -14.91
N THR A 80 -8.95 -6.10 -16.09
CA THR A 80 -7.61 -5.78 -16.57
C THR A 80 -7.30 -4.31 -16.38
N PHE A 81 -6.21 -4.03 -15.70
CA PHE A 81 -5.79 -2.68 -15.34
C PHE A 81 -4.37 -2.41 -15.81
N LEU A 82 -4.10 -1.15 -16.10
CA LEU A 82 -2.76 -0.61 -16.21
C LEU A 82 -2.37 -0.03 -14.85
N VAL A 83 -1.13 -0.26 -14.44
CA VAL A 83 -0.60 0.22 -13.17
C VAL A 83 0.79 0.81 -13.35
N ARG A 84 0.99 1.97 -12.74
CA ARG A 84 2.26 2.70 -12.73
C ARG A 84 2.52 3.24 -11.34
N GLY A 85 3.75 3.13 -10.87
CA GLY A 85 4.15 3.79 -9.62
C GLY A 85 4.23 5.31 -9.79
N LEU A 86 3.70 6.04 -8.82
CA LEU A 86 3.70 7.49 -8.68
C LEU A 86 4.48 7.89 -7.42
N VAL A 87 5.58 8.60 -7.57
CA VAL A 87 6.40 9.10 -6.45
C VAL A 87 5.84 10.45 -5.99
N LEU A 88 5.44 10.50 -4.72
CA LEU A 88 4.98 11.72 -4.05
C LEU A 88 6.10 12.32 -3.18
N PRO A 89 6.05 13.64 -2.89
CA PRO A 89 5.07 14.62 -3.36
C PRO A 89 5.32 15.14 -4.79
N TYR A 90 6.38 14.67 -5.47
CA TYR A 90 6.84 15.20 -6.76
C TYR A 90 5.92 14.91 -7.96
N LYS A 91 4.93 14.02 -7.78
CA LYS A 91 4.01 13.56 -8.82
C LYS A 91 4.76 13.04 -10.06
N LYS A 92 5.84 12.31 -9.85
CA LYS A 92 6.65 11.71 -10.91
C LYS A 92 6.30 10.25 -11.06
N TYR A 93 6.08 9.80 -12.29
CA TYR A 93 5.85 8.39 -12.53
C TYR A 93 7.15 7.61 -12.70
N THR A 94 7.09 6.35 -12.33
CA THR A 94 8.05 5.32 -12.70
C THR A 94 8.13 5.17 -14.22
N THR A 95 9.29 4.76 -14.75
CA THR A 95 9.48 4.60 -16.20
C THR A 95 8.82 3.35 -16.74
N ASN A 96 8.80 2.29 -15.93
CA ASN A 96 8.10 1.07 -16.26
C ASN A 96 6.64 1.13 -15.78
N MET A 97 5.82 0.35 -16.46
CA MET A 97 4.39 0.24 -16.23
C MET A 97 3.96 -1.17 -16.57
N TYR A 98 2.86 -1.59 -15.97
CA TYR A 98 2.39 -2.96 -16.10
C TYR A 98 0.91 -3.02 -16.44
N LYS A 99 0.55 -4.10 -17.13
CA LYS A 99 -0.81 -4.58 -17.32
C LYS A 99 -1.04 -5.77 -16.40
N VAL A 100 -2.12 -5.74 -15.63
CA VAL A 100 -2.45 -6.77 -14.64
C VAL A 100 -3.92 -7.15 -14.76
N ASP A 101 -4.20 -8.45 -14.74
CA ASP A 101 -5.56 -8.95 -14.48
C ASP A 101 -5.71 -9.16 -12.99
N LEU A 102 -6.48 -8.28 -12.32
CA LEU A 102 -6.72 -8.33 -10.87
C LEU A 102 -7.63 -9.49 -10.46
N SER A 103 -8.19 -10.25 -11.40
CA SER A 103 -8.95 -11.48 -11.11
C SER A 103 -8.12 -12.76 -11.20
N ASP A 104 -6.92 -12.70 -11.82
CA ASP A 104 -6.05 -13.87 -11.98
C ASP A 104 -5.29 -14.17 -10.68
N PRO A 105 -5.60 -15.28 -9.97
CA PRO A 105 -4.94 -15.60 -8.70
C PRO A 105 -3.44 -15.88 -8.83
N ARG A 106 -2.91 -16.07 -10.05
CA ARG A 106 -1.46 -16.19 -10.28
C ARG A 106 -0.74 -14.85 -10.10
N GLY A 107 -1.45 -13.74 -10.25
CA GLY A 107 -0.94 -12.39 -9.98
C GLY A 107 0.28 -11.99 -10.83
N ILE A 108 0.33 -12.42 -12.08
CA ILE A 108 1.49 -12.15 -12.96
C ILE A 108 1.23 -10.88 -13.77
N ALA A 109 1.93 -9.81 -13.42
CA ALA A 109 1.90 -8.57 -14.19
C ALA A 109 2.76 -8.68 -15.46
N ARG A 110 2.31 -8.07 -16.56
CA ARG A 110 3.03 -7.99 -17.83
C ARG A 110 3.45 -6.55 -18.10
N PRO A 111 4.56 -6.29 -18.81
CA PRO A 111 4.89 -4.93 -19.24
C PRO A 111 3.76 -4.30 -20.06
N ALA A 112 3.52 -3.00 -19.85
CA ALA A 112 2.65 -2.18 -20.68
C ALA A 112 3.46 -1.12 -21.44
N THR A 113 2.91 -0.63 -22.54
CA THR A 113 3.52 0.44 -23.35
C THR A 113 3.04 1.82 -22.91
N GLU A 114 3.84 2.86 -23.16
CA GLU A 114 3.43 4.24 -22.87
C GLU A 114 2.15 4.62 -23.64
N GLN A 115 1.97 4.10 -24.86
CA GLN A 115 0.74 4.29 -25.64
C GLN A 115 -0.48 3.71 -24.90
N GLU A 116 -0.41 2.45 -24.44
CA GLU A 116 -1.49 1.85 -23.63
C GLU A 116 -1.80 2.70 -22.39
N TRP A 117 -0.76 3.22 -21.72
CA TRP A 117 -0.93 4.07 -20.54
C TRP A 117 -1.68 5.37 -20.84
N GLN A 118 -1.32 6.06 -21.93
CA GLN A 118 -1.97 7.30 -22.32
C GLN A 118 -3.40 7.08 -22.80
N ASP A 119 -3.67 5.97 -23.49
CA ASP A 119 -5.01 5.58 -23.94
C ASP A 119 -5.90 5.09 -22.77
N GLY A 120 -5.28 4.69 -21.67
CA GLY A 120 -5.97 4.24 -20.46
C GLY A 120 -6.73 5.36 -19.76
N THR A 121 -7.95 5.07 -19.35
CA THR A 121 -8.74 6.01 -18.53
C THR A 121 -8.33 5.88 -17.07
N LYS A 122 -7.89 6.99 -16.47
CA LYS A 122 -7.54 7.03 -15.05
C LYS A 122 -8.75 6.71 -14.18
N ILE A 123 -8.54 5.82 -13.22
CA ILE A 123 -9.52 5.51 -12.20
C ILE A 123 -9.43 6.56 -11.10
N SER A 124 -10.58 7.07 -10.64
CA SER A 124 -10.61 7.90 -9.45
C SER A 124 -10.20 7.05 -8.25
N ASP A 125 -9.00 7.28 -7.75
CA ASP A 125 -8.51 6.58 -6.58
C ASP A 125 -9.27 7.08 -5.34
N SER A 126 -10.09 6.24 -4.72
CA SER A 126 -10.63 6.53 -3.40
C SER A 126 -9.56 6.23 -2.34
N ARG A 127 -8.51 7.06 -2.31
CA ARG A 127 -7.36 6.92 -1.40
C ARG A 127 -7.59 7.63 -0.06
N PRO A 128 -7.91 8.94 0.02
CA PRO A 128 -8.44 9.51 1.27
C PRO A 128 -9.65 10.45 1.07
N SER A 129 -10.45 10.57 2.14
CA SER A 129 -11.12 11.81 2.59
C SER A 129 -12.15 12.58 1.74
N ASP A 130 -12.82 11.99 0.74
CA ASP A 130 -14.16 12.51 0.36
C ASP A 130 -15.20 12.31 1.48
N TRP A 131 -14.81 11.62 2.55
CA TRP A 131 -15.64 11.26 3.68
C TRP A 131 -15.59 12.30 4.80
N LYS A 132 -16.36 13.39 4.65
CA LYS A 132 -16.63 14.36 5.74
C LYS A 132 -17.20 13.70 7.01
N THR A 133 -17.84 12.53 6.91
CA THR A 133 -18.54 11.90 8.04
C THR A 133 -17.62 11.40 9.16
N PHE A 134 -16.31 11.27 8.90
CA PHE A 134 -15.33 10.77 9.88
C PHE A 134 -14.28 11.82 10.26
N ALA A 135 -14.22 12.95 9.55
CA ALA A 135 -13.25 14.03 9.83
C ALA A 135 -13.33 14.56 11.27
N ASN A 136 -14.46 14.35 11.96
CA ASN A 136 -14.65 14.77 13.36
C ASN A 136 -14.66 13.60 14.36
N VAL A 137 -14.57 12.35 13.90
CA VAL A 137 -14.62 11.18 14.78
C VAL A 137 -13.21 10.90 15.27
N HIS A 138 -12.95 11.26 16.54
CA HIS A 138 -11.72 10.95 17.24
C HIS A 138 -11.92 9.62 17.98
N LEU A 139 -11.36 8.54 17.43
CA LEU A 139 -11.44 7.22 18.05
C LEU A 139 -10.30 7.01 19.04
N THR A 140 -10.64 6.70 20.28
CA THR A 140 -9.69 6.20 21.28
C THR A 140 -9.40 4.71 21.05
N LYS A 141 -8.37 4.20 21.74
CA LYS A 141 -7.88 2.83 21.63
C LYS A 141 -8.99 1.75 21.65
N ASP A 142 -9.98 1.92 22.51
CA ASP A 142 -11.01 0.90 22.79
C ASP A 142 -12.35 1.17 22.09
N GLN A 143 -12.44 2.27 21.34
CA GLN A 143 -13.67 2.61 20.64
C GLN A 143 -13.86 1.79 19.37
N SER A 144 -15.12 1.48 19.08
CA SER A 144 -15.56 0.96 17.78
C SER A 144 -15.89 2.12 16.85
N LEU A 145 -15.81 1.91 15.54
CA LEU A 145 -16.24 2.88 14.55
C LEU A 145 -17.77 2.77 14.36
N PRO A 146 -18.58 3.79 14.70
CA PRO A 146 -20.00 3.78 14.41
C PRO A 146 -20.25 4.15 12.94
N LEU A 147 -21.03 3.34 12.21
CA LEU A 147 -21.49 3.67 10.86
C LEU A 147 -22.82 2.98 10.55
N HIS A 148 -23.81 3.74 10.08
CA HIS A 148 -25.14 3.24 9.69
C HIS A 148 -25.83 2.36 10.75
N GLY A 149 -25.68 2.70 12.03
CA GLY A 149 -26.27 1.94 13.14
C GLY A 149 -25.48 0.71 13.58
N PHE A 150 -24.38 0.37 12.91
CA PHE A 150 -23.47 -0.71 13.30
C PHE A 150 -22.23 -0.18 14.02
N GLN A 151 -21.62 -1.07 14.81
CA GLN A 151 -20.37 -0.82 15.55
C GLN A 151 -19.27 -1.73 15.01
N PHE A 152 -18.32 -1.15 14.29
CA PHE A 152 -17.25 -1.91 13.65
C PHE A 152 -16.01 -1.94 14.55
N ARG A 153 -15.54 -3.15 14.88
CA ARG A 153 -14.40 -3.36 15.79
C ARG A 153 -13.11 -3.62 15.02
N LYS A 154 -12.03 -2.91 15.37
CA LYS A 154 -10.68 -3.25 14.89
C LYS A 154 -10.12 -4.49 15.60
N SER A 155 -9.16 -5.14 14.97
CA SER A 155 -8.39 -6.25 15.57
C SER A 155 -7.07 -5.78 16.20
N GLY A 156 -6.50 -4.66 15.74
CA GLY A 156 -5.27 -4.09 16.30
C GLY A 156 -5.48 -3.31 17.59
N ASP A 157 -4.37 -2.94 18.23
CA ASP A 157 -4.32 -2.13 19.44
C ASP A 157 -4.59 -0.65 19.15
N TYR A 158 -4.12 -0.11 18.03
CA TYR A 158 -4.21 1.31 17.71
C TYR A 158 -5.01 1.55 16.43
N TRP A 159 -5.78 2.64 16.43
CA TRP A 159 -6.34 3.19 15.20
C TRP A 159 -5.26 3.97 14.47
N GLU A 160 -5.21 3.84 13.15
CA GLU A 160 -4.38 4.69 12.31
C GLU A 160 -5.15 5.94 11.86
N GLY A 161 -4.45 7.01 11.48
CA GLY A 161 -5.05 8.31 11.18
C GLY A 161 -6.24 8.22 10.22
N ASP A 162 -6.06 7.50 9.11
CA ASP A 162 -7.12 7.10 8.19
C ASP A 162 -7.66 5.70 8.55
N TYR A 163 -8.38 5.58 9.66
CA TYR A 163 -8.78 4.30 10.24
C TYR A 163 -9.75 3.45 9.40
N ALA A 164 -10.26 3.94 8.26
CA ALA A 164 -11.15 3.18 7.40
C ALA A 164 -11.06 3.53 5.90
N ARG A 165 -11.35 2.53 5.06
CA ARG A 165 -11.53 2.66 3.61
C ARG A 165 -12.87 2.07 3.20
N LEU A 166 -13.74 2.89 2.62
CA LEU A 166 -15.02 2.42 2.09
C LEU A 166 -14.93 2.20 0.59
N SER A 167 -15.53 1.12 0.09
CA SER A 167 -15.66 0.88 -1.34
C SER A 167 -16.50 1.99 -2.00
N PRO A 168 -16.27 2.30 -3.30
CA PRO A 168 -17.03 3.30 -4.04
C PRO A 168 -18.56 3.15 -3.95
N ASP A 169 -19.05 1.91 -3.99
CA ASP A 169 -20.48 1.56 -3.88
C ASP A 169 -21.00 1.50 -2.44
N ARG A 170 -20.13 1.75 -1.45
CA ARG A 170 -20.42 1.74 -0.01
C ARG A 170 -20.85 0.39 0.57
N GLN A 171 -20.62 -0.71 -0.14
CA GLN A 171 -20.96 -2.06 0.35
C GLN A 171 -19.94 -2.62 1.34
N TRP A 172 -18.67 -2.24 1.19
CA TRP A 172 -17.56 -2.80 1.94
C TRP A 172 -16.79 -1.71 2.68
N ILE A 173 -16.47 -1.97 3.95
CA ILE A 173 -15.56 -1.13 4.73
C ILE A 173 -14.37 -1.96 5.18
N VAL A 174 -13.17 -1.41 5.04
CA VAL A 174 -11.94 -1.97 5.59
C VAL A 174 -11.52 -1.07 6.75
N LEU A 175 -11.51 -1.61 7.97
CA LEU A 175 -10.93 -0.92 9.12
C LEU A 175 -9.44 -1.18 9.18
N LEU A 176 -8.69 -0.14 9.53
CA LEU A 176 -7.24 -0.11 9.51
C LEU A 176 -6.73 0.11 10.94
N SER A 177 -5.92 -0.83 11.41
CA SER A 177 -5.35 -0.76 12.76
C SER A 177 -3.98 -1.43 12.82
N SER A 178 -3.22 -1.13 13.86
CA SER A 178 -1.91 -1.73 14.08
C SER A 178 -1.74 -2.23 15.52
N SER A 179 -0.74 -3.09 15.72
CA SER A 179 -0.21 -3.45 17.03
C SER A 179 1.29 -3.60 16.92
N GLY A 180 2.07 -3.10 17.87
CA GLY A 180 3.52 -3.26 17.84
C GLY A 180 4.25 -2.08 18.46
N GLN A 181 5.54 -2.02 18.17
CA GLN A 181 6.39 -0.93 18.60
C GLN A 181 6.38 0.16 17.53
N VAL A 182 6.04 1.37 17.95
CA VAL A 182 6.22 2.60 17.17
C VAL A 182 7.29 3.41 17.91
N ALA A 183 8.39 3.69 17.24
CA ALA A 183 9.46 4.52 17.74
C ALA A 183 8.87 5.90 18.08
N GLN A 184 9.01 6.35 19.32
CA GLN A 184 8.61 7.72 19.67
C GLN A 184 9.51 8.68 18.89
N ARG A 185 8.95 9.32 17.85
CA ARG A 185 9.61 10.41 17.13
C ARG A 185 9.59 11.65 18.01
N GLY A 186 10.53 11.71 18.97
CA GLY A 186 10.56 12.78 19.96
C GLY A 186 11.96 13.12 20.47
N ASP A 187 12.84 12.14 20.64
CA ASP A 187 14.11 12.39 21.32
C ASP A 187 15.32 12.29 20.39
N PHE A 188 16.14 13.34 20.47
CA PHE A 188 17.24 13.75 19.60
C PHE A 188 18.45 12.79 19.52
N PHE A 189 18.32 11.51 19.88
CA PHE A 189 19.43 10.56 19.97
C PHE A 189 19.08 9.20 19.35
N ILE A 190 19.49 9.02 18.08
CA ILE A 190 20.16 7.88 17.37
C ILE A 190 19.87 6.40 17.78
N LEU A 191 19.07 6.09 18.79
CA LEU A 191 18.77 4.72 19.28
C LEU A 191 17.28 4.47 19.49
N SER A 192 16.39 5.30 18.93
CA SER A 192 14.97 4.99 18.94
C SER A 192 14.75 3.65 18.22
N GLY A 193 14.10 2.72 18.93
CA GLY A 193 13.86 1.36 18.44
C GLY A 193 13.19 1.35 17.06
N ARG A 194 13.34 0.26 16.31
CA ARG A 194 12.78 0.17 14.96
C ARG A 194 11.28 0.01 14.98
N ASP A 195 10.59 0.72 14.10
CA ASP A 195 9.15 0.52 13.86
C ASP A 195 8.94 -0.93 13.39
N ASN A 196 8.24 -1.73 14.18
CA ASN A 196 7.89 -3.09 13.81
C ASN A 196 6.60 -3.54 14.50
N GLY A 197 5.83 -4.37 13.79
CA GLY A 197 4.57 -4.85 14.33
C GLY A 197 3.68 -5.51 13.28
N LYS A 198 2.39 -5.50 13.57
CA LYS A 198 1.33 -6.03 12.72
C LYS A 198 0.40 -4.92 12.25
N LEU A 199 -0.07 -5.07 11.03
CA LEU A 199 -1.17 -4.30 10.45
C LEU A 199 -2.37 -5.22 10.34
N TYR A 200 -3.56 -4.69 10.58
CA TYR A 200 -4.82 -5.40 10.44
C TYR A 200 -5.73 -4.63 9.51
N PHE A 201 -6.25 -5.33 8.50
CA PHE A 201 -7.27 -4.84 7.59
C PHE A 201 -8.53 -5.68 7.83
N ASP A 202 -9.43 -5.18 8.66
CA ASP A 202 -10.69 -5.86 8.99
C ASP A 202 -11.76 -5.48 7.96
N VAL A 203 -12.17 -6.44 7.14
CA VAL A 203 -13.15 -6.21 6.09
C VAL A 203 -14.54 -6.56 6.59
N TYR A 204 -15.49 -5.64 6.43
CA TYR A 204 -16.88 -5.81 6.83
C TYR A 204 -17.83 -5.51 5.68
N ASN A 205 -18.97 -6.19 5.69
CA ASN A 205 -20.13 -5.76 4.93
C ASN A 205 -20.83 -4.62 5.69
N VAL A 206 -21.04 -3.49 5.03
CA VAL A 206 -21.58 -2.27 5.63
C VAL A 206 -23.07 -2.38 5.94
N GLY A 207 -23.82 -3.09 5.09
CA GLY A 207 -25.27 -3.23 5.24
C GLY A 207 -25.69 -4.18 6.38
N THR A 208 -24.81 -5.12 6.75
CA THR A 208 -25.09 -6.09 7.82
C THR A 208 -24.23 -5.92 9.07
N GLY A 209 -23.18 -5.10 9.01
CA GLY A 209 -22.19 -4.96 10.09
C GLY A 209 -21.35 -6.22 10.32
N THR A 210 -21.44 -7.23 9.45
CA THR A 210 -20.75 -8.52 9.63
C THR A 210 -19.31 -8.44 9.15
N LYS A 211 -18.36 -8.90 9.98
CA LYS A 211 -16.95 -9.05 9.59
C LYS A 211 -16.82 -10.23 8.62
N LEU A 212 -16.29 -9.96 7.43
CA LEU A 212 -16.02 -10.99 6.43
C LEU A 212 -14.69 -11.70 6.69
N LEU A 213 -13.62 -10.93 6.88
CA LEU A 213 -12.27 -11.46 7.12
C LEU A 213 -11.36 -10.41 7.78
N THR A 214 -10.26 -10.88 8.36
CA THR A 214 -9.15 -10.03 8.81
C THR A 214 -7.89 -10.39 8.02
N ILE A 215 -7.30 -9.40 7.35
CA ILE A 215 -5.99 -9.54 6.72
C ILE A 215 -4.96 -9.10 7.74
N VAL A 216 -3.95 -9.95 7.98
CA VAL A 216 -2.85 -9.63 8.90
C VAL A 216 -1.58 -9.42 8.09
N GLY A 217 -1.04 -8.21 8.17
CA GLY A 217 0.27 -7.85 7.65
C GLY A 217 1.28 -7.65 8.76
N THR A 218 2.56 -7.61 8.40
CA THR A 218 3.66 -7.17 9.25
C THR A 218 4.33 -5.96 8.62
N TYR A 219 4.67 -4.97 9.44
CA TYR A 219 5.47 -3.82 9.00
C TYR A 219 6.83 -3.84 9.69
N ARG A 220 7.85 -3.31 9.01
CA ARG A 220 9.21 -3.16 9.52
C ARG A 220 9.84 -1.91 8.96
N ASP A 221 10.53 -1.13 9.79
CA ASP A 221 11.28 0.07 9.42
C ASP A 221 10.42 1.10 8.65
N ILE A 222 9.10 1.09 8.90
CA ILE A 222 8.11 2.02 8.36
C ILE A 222 7.05 2.28 9.42
N ALA A 223 6.62 3.54 9.54
CA ALA A 223 5.52 3.88 10.43
C ALA A 223 4.20 3.24 9.94
N PRO A 224 3.34 2.71 10.83
CA PRO A 224 2.11 2.02 10.45
C PRO A 224 1.17 2.86 9.57
N ASP A 225 1.06 4.16 9.85
CA ASP A 225 0.28 5.12 9.10
C ASP A 225 0.76 5.20 7.65
N ASN A 226 2.07 5.33 7.43
CA ASN A 226 2.67 5.34 6.10
C ASN A 226 2.44 4.03 5.34
N ALA A 227 2.47 2.89 6.04
CA ALA A 227 2.21 1.59 5.43
C ALA A 227 0.74 1.42 5.01
N ILE A 228 -0.18 1.86 5.87
CA ILE A 228 -1.63 1.65 5.70
C ILE A 228 -2.27 2.66 4.76
N ASN A 229 -1.83 3.93 4.79
CA ASN A 229 -2.43 5.03 4.01
C ASN A 229 -2.40 4.78 2.50
N GLN A 230 -1.55 3.87 2.07
CA GLN A 230 -1.30 3.51 0.69
C GLN A 230 -2.25 2.43 0.16
N SER A 231 -3.05 1.84 1.05
CA SER A 231 -4.14 0.96 0.66
C SER A 231 -5.31 1.73 0.06
N LEU A 232 -5.96 1.14 -0.94
CA LEU A 232 -7.00 1.81 -1.71
C LEU A 232 -7.98 0.84 -2.35
N TRP A 233 -9.18 1.33 -2.64
CA TRP A 233 -10.10 0.68 -3.55
C TRP A 233 -9.82 1.16 -4.98
N VAL A 234 -9.63 0.21 -5.91
CA VAL A 234 -9.49 0.49 -7.34
C VAL A 234 -10.87 0.58 -7.98
N THR A 235 -11.76 -0.33 -7.59
CA THR A 235 -13.18 -0.28 -7.92
C THR A 235 -13.98 -0.69 -6.69
N GLU A 236 -15.30 -0.82 -6.79
CA GLU A 236 -16.16 -1.48 -5.80
C GLU A 236 -15.78 -2.93 -5.50
N ARG A 237 -14.97 -3.56 -6.36
CA ARG A 237 -14.60 -4.98 -6.28
C ARG A 237 -13.20 -5.21 -5.75
N TYR A 238 -12.24 -4.34 -6.06
CA TYR A 238 -10.82 -4.59 -5.78
C TYR A 238 -10.25 -3.67 -4.71
N PHE A 239 -9.83 -4.24 -3.59
CA PHE A 239 -9.03 -3.56 -2.56
C PHE A 239 -7.57 -3.95 -2.67
N ILE A 240 -6.68 -2.96 -2.65
CA ILE A 240 -5.24 -3.12 -2.88
C ILE A 240 -4.46 -2.69 -1.65
N VAL A 241 -3.45 -3.50 -1.27
CA VAL A 241 -2.44 -3.13 -0.27
C VAL A 241 -1.06 -3.25 -0.91
N PRO A 242 -0.27 -2.17 -1.03
CA PRO A 242 1.12 -2.25 -1.49
C PRO A 242 1.98 -3.08 -0.53
N LEU A 243 2.84 -3.96 -1.07
CA LEU A 243 3.67 -4.90 -0.31
C LEU A 243 5.13 -4.88 -0.77
N GLY A 244 6.04 -5.16 0.15
CA GLY A 244 7.47 -5.16 -0.08
C GLY A 244 8.12 -3.81 0.19
N GLU A 245 9.45 -3.81 0.13
CA GLU A 245 10.29 -2.65 0.47
C GLU A 245 10.18 -1.54 -0.57
N GLN A 246 10.16 -1.94 -1.84
CA GLN A 246 9.97 -1.05 -2.96
C GLN A 246 8.54 -1.11 -3.47
N ARG A 247 7.64 -1.78 -2.76
CA ARG A 247 6.26 -2.01 -3.21
C ARG A 247 6.21 -2.73 -4.55
N GLU A 248 7.13 -3.66 -4.76
CA GLU A 248 7.26 -4.50 -5.95
C GLU A 248 6.19 -5.60 -6.01
N ARG A 249 5.32 -5.66 -5.01
CA ARG A 249 4.16 -6.55 -4.93
C ARG A 249 2.94 -5.77 -4.44
N CYS A 250 1.75 -6.28 -4.70
CA CYS A 250 0.56 -5.82 -3.99
C CYS A 250 -0.37 -6.98 -3.65
N LEU A 251 -1.03 -6.87 -2.50
CA LEU A 251 -2.18 -7.68 -2.18
C LEU A 251 -3.37 -7.16 -2.99
N VAL A 252 -4.09 -8.08 -3.61
CA VAL A 252 -5.35 -7.81 -4.30
C VAL A 252 -6.42 -8.64 -3.63
N CYS A 253 -7.43 -7.98 -3.06
CA CYS A 253 -8.62 -8.63 -2.53
C CYS A 253 -9.82 -8.30 -3.40
N GLU A 254 -10.55 -9.34 -3.78
CA GLU A 254 -11.69 -9.27 -4.68
C GLU A 254 -12.99 -9.61 -3.94
N PHE A 255 -13.92 -8.66 -3.92
CA PHE A 255 -15.24 -8.79 -3.29
C PHE A 255 -16.34 -8.82 -4.37
N ASN A 256 -17.57 -9.20 -4.02
CA ASN A 256 -18.69 -9.27 -4.98
C ASN A 256 -18.50 -10.25 -6.16
N ARG A 257 -17.86 -11.42 -5.94
CA ARG A 257 -17.95 -12.57 -6.87
C ARG A 257 -19.35 -13.18 -6.81
N SER A 258 -20.34 -12.50 -7.38
CA SER A 258 -21.76 -12.87 -7.40
C SER A 258 -22.10 -14.19 -8.12
N GLY A 259 -21.10 -15.02 -8.49
CA GLY A 259 -21.29 -16.31 -9.15
C GLY A 259 -20.68 -17.53 -8.46
N ARG A 260 -20.06 -17.41 -7.26
CA ARG A 260 -19.32 -18.53 -6.64
C ARG A 260 -19.87 -19.09 -5.32
N GLN A 261 -20.96 -18.54 -4.78
CA GLN A 261 -21.53 -18.97 -3.49
C GLN A 261 -23.00 -19.45 -3.57
N GLY A 262 -23.39 -20.07 -4.68
CA GLY A 262 -24.73 -20.67 -4.85
C GLY A 262 -24.74 -22.20 -4.87
N GLY A 263 -23.84 -22.87 -4.15
CA GLY A 263 -23.65 -24.32 -4.29
C GLY A 263 -23.13 -25.04 -3.05
N SER A 264 -23.53 -24.64 -1.84
CA SER A 264 -23.54 -25.61 -0.72
C SER A 264 -24.83 -26.43 -0.85
N LYS A 265 -24.67 -27.69 -1.27
CA LYS A 265 -25.73 -28.70 -1.28
C LYS A 265 -26.40 -28.80 0.11
N PRO A 266 -27.70 -29.15 0.16
CA PRO A 266 -28.46 -29.34 1.41
C PRO A 266 -27.83 -30.38 2.33
#